data_AF-A0A3M1NVS3-F1
#
_entry.id   AF-A0A3M1NVS3-F1
#
_cell.length_a   1.000
_cell.length_b   1.000
_cell.length_c   1.000
_cell.angle_alpha   90.00
_cell.angle_beta   90.00
_cell.angle_gamma   90.00
#
_symmetry.space_group_name_H-M   'P 1'
#
loop_
_entity.id
_entity.type
_entity.pdbx_description
1 polymer ?
#
loop_
_entity_poly.entity_id
_entity_poly.type
_entity_poly.pdbx_seq_one_letter_code
_entity_poly.pdbx_strand_id
1 'polypeptide(L)'
;MGMTITEKILARAAGRDQVQPGQNVWLTVDVLMTHDVCGPPTFQIWEREFGAKAKIWNKQKLVIFPDHYIFTADEHANRNVNILRHYAKKYDLPHYYDVGSERYKGVCHIALAEEGFDVPGTVLIGTDSHTCTAGAFGLFATGVGNTDAAFILGTGKIWEKVPESLKFVFHGRMPEYLTAKDLILQILGDITTDGATYRAMEFDGPAVHSLNIDERMTLTNMAVEAGGMNGIIAVDQITRDYLAARGKTEYQVFESDSDAQYLKVYEYQTEKLEPVVAKPHSPDNRDLVRNVQGRPLTKAYIGSCTGGKFTDFLNAARILYGKQVKIPTFVVPA
;
A
#
# COMPACT_ATOMS: atom_id res chain seq x y z
N MET A 1 -19.82 10.79 19.30
CA MET A 1 -19.64 10.75 17.84
C MET A 1 -18.81 9.53 17.58
N GLY A 2 -19.33 8.61 16.77
CA GLY A 2 -18.62 7.42 16.37
C GLY A 2 -17.30 7.73 15.66
N MET A 3 -16.35 6.81 15.78
CA MET A 3 -15.05 6.85 15.10
C MET A 3 -15.08 5.95 13.86
N THR A 4 -14.47 6.43 12.78
CA THR A 4 -14.08 5.64 11.62
C THR A 4 -13.03 4.59 11.99
N ILE A 5 -12.87 3.56 11.15
CA ILE A 5 -11.85 2.51 11.34
C ILE A 5 -10.45 3.11 11.50
N THR A 6 -10.10 4.13 10.70
CA THR A 6 -8.81 4.82 10.80
C THR A 6 -8.66 5.50 12.15
N GLU A 7 -9.65 6.25 12.62
CA GLU A 7 -9.61 6.92 13.93
C GLU A 7 -9.46 5.91 15.07
N LYS A 8 -10.16 4.78 15.04
CA LYS A 8 -10.02 3.72 16.07
C LYS A 8 -8.61 3.14 16.12
N ILE A 9 -8.01 2.88 14.96
CA ILE A 9 -6.64 2.38 14.86
C ILE A 9 -5.65 3.41 15.42
N LEU A 10 -5.82 4.68 15.05
CA LEU A 10 -4.96 5.76 15.55
C LEU A 10 -5.15 6.00 17.06
N ALA A 11 -6.38 5.90 17.58
CA ALA A 11 -6.66 5.97 19.01
C ALA A 11 -5.91 4.86 19.78
N ARG A 12 -6.01 3.60 19.29
CA ARG A 12 -5.26 2.47 19.85
C ARG A 12 -3.76 2.74 19.84
N ALA A 13 -3.20 3.14 18.70
CA ALA A 13 -1.76 3.35 18.57
C ALA A 13 -1.24 4.52 19.42
N ALA A 14 -2.11 5.51 19.69
CA ALA A 14 -1.86 6.64 20.57
C ALA A 14 -2.07 6.35 22.06
N GLY A 15 -2.60 5.17 22.42
CA GLY A 15 -2.95 4.82 23.81
C GLY A 15 -4.10 5.69 24.35
N ARG A 16 -5.10 5.97 23.52
CA ARG A 16 -6.27 6.79 23.84
C ARG A 16 -7.55 6.03 23.57
N ASP A 17 -8.60 6.36 24.32
CA ASP A 17 -9.93 5.80 24.08
C ASP A 17 -10.58 6.36 22.81
N GLN A 18 -10.26 7.62 22.48
CA GLN A 18 -10.79 8.31 21.31
C GLN A 18 -9.80 9.33 20.74
N VAL A 19 -9.95 9.62 19.45
CA VAL A 19 -9.29 10.73 18.75
C VAL A 19 -10.30 11.46 17.86
N GLN A 20 -9.91 12.61 17.34
CA GLN A 20 -10.74 13.39 16.41
C GLN A 20 -9.89 13.91 15.25
N PRO A 21 -10.46 14.08 14.04
CA PRO A 21 -9.75 14.66 12.92
C PRO A 21 -9.12 16.02 13.25
N GLY A 22 -7.93 16.25 12.73
CA GLY A 22 -7.15 17.47 13.01
C GLY A 22 -6.35 17.42 14.32
N GLN A 23 -6.58 16.45 15.21
CA GLN A 23 -5.78 16.26 16.40
C GLN A 23 -4.39 15.70 16.05
N ASN A 24 -3.33 16.27 16.62
CA ASN A 24 -2.00 15.69 16.51
C ASN A 24 -1.75 14.68 17.65
N VAL A 25 -1.29 13.48 17.32
CA VAL A 25 -1.08 12.37 18.25
C VAL A 25 0.26 11.68 18.00
N TRP A 26 0.86 11.14 19.06
CA TRP A 26 2.02 10.26 18.94
C TRP A 26 1.56 8.82 18.76
N LEU A 27 1.85 8.22 17.61
CA LEU A 27 1.49 6.86 17.29
C LEU A 27 2.63 5.91 17.64
N THR A 28 2.29 4.74 18.18
CA THR A 28 3.20 3.60 18.24
C THR A 28 3.25 2.93 16.88
N VAL A 29 4.44 2.82 16.29
CA VAL A 29 4.65 2.14 15.01
C VAL A 29 4.82 0.64 15.25
N ASP A 30 4.03 -0.16 14.55
CA ASP A 30 4.05 -1.62 14.63
C ASP A 30 5.02 -2.24 13.64
N VAL A 31 5.19 -1.64 12.46
CA VAL A 31 6.19 -2.03 11.45
C VAL A 31 6.75 -0.77 10.79
N LEU A 32 8.08 -0.69 10.67
CA LEU A 32 8.76 0.23 9.75
C LEU A 32 9.30 -0.59 8.58
N MET A 33 8.86 -0.26 7.37
CA MET A 33 9.40 -0.82 6.14
C MET A 33 10.36 0.19 5.47
N THR A 34 11.48 -0.30 4.95
CA THR A 34 12.32 0.46 4.04
C THR A 34 12.91 -0.42 2.94
N HIS A 35 13.57 0.19 1.96
CA HIS A 35 14.08 -0.46 0.76
C HIS A 35 15.45 0.12 0.37
N ASP A 36 16.02 -0.32 -0.74
CA ASP A 36 17.37 0.02 -1.19
C ASP A 36 17.59 1.52 -1.45
N VAL A 37 16.57 2.27 -1.82
CA VAL A 37 16.73 3.71 -2.09
C VAL A 37 16.76 4.53 -0.79
N CYS A 38 15.81 4.26 0.11
CA CYS A 38 15.54 5.07 1.28
C CYS A 38 16.17 4.52 2.58
N GLY A 39 16.50 3.24 2.61
CA GLY A 39 17.10 2.59 3.78
C GLY A 39 18.48 3.14 4.13
N PRO A 40 19.44 3.23 3.19
CA PRO A 40 20.75 3.82 3.46
C PRO A 40 20.71 5.21 4.11
N PRO A 41 19.99 6.23 3.56
CA PRO A 41 19.90 7.53 4.22
C PRO A 41 19.14 7.48 5.56
N THR A 42 18.12 6.62 5.70
CA THR A 42 17.42 6.42 6.99
C THR A 42 18.37 6.00 8.10
N PHE A 43 19.21 4.97 7.86
CA PHE A 43 20.20 4.54 8.85
C PHE A 43 21.25 5.62 9.13
N GLN A 44 21.75 6.31 8.10
CA GLN A 44 22.76 7.36 8.26
C GLN A 44 22.24 8.54 9.08
N ILE A 45 21.02 9.01 8.82
CA ILE A 45 20.38 10.07 9.61
C ILE A 45 20.19 9.60 11.05
N TRP A 46 19.66 8.39 11.24
CA TRP A 46 19.45 7.85 12.58
C TRP A 46 20.75 7.76 13.40
N GLU A 47 21.84 7.21 12.84
CA GLU A 47 23.13 7.15 13.53
C GLU A 47 23.69 8.54 13.85
N ARG A 48 23.54 9.50 12.93
CA ARG A 48 24.01 10.88 13.12
C ARG A 48 23.26 11.59 14.23
N GLU A 49 21.93 11.55 14.21
CA GLU A 49 21.08 12.32 15.13
C GLU A 49 20.96 11.66 16.52
N PHE A 50 20.92 10.32 16.60
CA PHE A 50 20.86 9.60 17.89
C PHE A 50 22.26 9.35 18.49
N GLY A 51 23.31 9.50 17.69
CA GLY A 51 24.71 9.42 18.10
C GLY A 51 25.21 8.01 18.44
N ALA A 52 26.39 7.93 19.05
CA ALA A 52 27.12 6.66 19.26
C ALA A 52 26.38 5.62 20.13
N LYS A 53 25.35 6.02 20.87
CA LYS A 53 24.53 5.14 21.71
C LYS A 53 23.20 4.75 21.07
N ALA A 54 23.00 5.07 19.79
CA ALA A 54 21.77 4.79 19.07
C ALA A 54 21.40 3.30 19.14
N LYS A 55 20.13 3.02 19.42
CA LYS A 55 19.55 1.68 19.41
C LYS A 55 18.33 1.66 18.50
N ILE A 56 18.22 0.61 17.69
CA ILE A 56 17.01 0.35 16.92
C ILE A 56 15.92 -0.04 17.92
N TRP A 57 14.79 0.68 17.91
CA TRP A 57 13.76 0.53 18.94
C TRP A 57 13.26 -0.92 19.06
N ASN A 58 13.11 -1.59 17.91
CA ASN A 58 12.74 -3.00 17.83
C ASN A 58 13.16 -3.59 16.47
N LYS A 59 14.12 -4.51 16.49
CA LYS A 59 14.65 -5.15 15.27
C LYS A 59 13.64 -6.09 14.58
N GLN A 60 12.67 -6.64 15.33
CA GLN A 60 11.62 -7.51 14.79
C GLN A 60 10.52 -6.72 14.08
N LYS A 61 10.45 -5.41 14.31
CA LYS A 61 9.49 -4.49 13.68
C LYS A 61 10.10 -3.66 12.55
N LEU A 62 11.36 -3.91 12.20
CA LEU A 62 12.05 -3.27 11.08
C LEU A 62 12.19 -4.27 9.94
N VAL A 63 11.62 -3.94 8.78
CA VAL A 63 11.59 -4.81 7.61
C VAL A 63 12.24 -4.11 6.43
N ILE A 64 13.10 -4.82 5.71
CA ILE A 64 13.92 -4.25 4.63
C ILE A 64 13.82 -5.12 3.38
N PHE A 65 13.24 -4.55 2.31
CA PHE A 65 13.07 -5.19 1.00
C PHE A 65 13.77 -4.37 -0.10
N PRO A 66 14.96 -4.76 -0.55
CA PRO A 66 15.58 -4.16 -1.74
C PRO A 66 14.81 -4.58 -3.01
N ASP A 67 14.16 -3.66 -3.71
CA ASP A 67 13.33 -4.00 -4.88
C ASP A 67 13.42 -3.00 -6.04
N HIS A 68 13.90 -1.77 -5.80
CA HIS A 68 13.87 -0.68 -6.78
C HIS A 68 15.04 -0.77 -7.78
N TYR A 69 16.28 -0.83 -7.28
CA TYR A 69 17.49 -0.82 -8.09
C TYR A 69 18.28 -2.12 -7.94
N ILE A 70 17.62 -3.20 -8.33
CA ILE A 70 18.12 -4.57 -8.25
C ILE A 70 18.38 -5.15 -9.64
N PHE A 71 19.08 -6.28 -9.70
CA PHE A 71 19.38 -7.00 -10.94
C PHE A 71 19.95 -6.08 -12.04
N THR A 72 20.78 -5.13 -11.64
CA THR A 72 21.38 -4.10 -12.49
C THR A 72 22.90 -4.15 -12.44
N ALA A 73 23.54 -3.75 -13.53
CA ALA A 73 24.99 -3.56 -13.60
C ALA A 73 25.45 -2.22 -13.02
N ASP A 74 24.52 -1.35 -12.59
CA ASP A 74 24.84 -0.03 -12.03
C ASP A 74 25.52 -0.16 -10.65
N GLU A 75 26.74 0.38 -10.53
CA GLU A 75 27.53 0.30 -9.30
C GLU A 75 26.92 1.13 -8.14
N HIS A 76 26.26 2.25 -8.44
CA HIS A 76 25.60 3.09 -7.43
C HIS A 76 24.36 2.41 -6.85
N ALA A 77 23.59 1.71 -7.69
CA ALA A 77 22.49 0.85 -7.25
C ALA A 77 23.00 -0.27 -6.33
N ASN A 78 24.03 -1.00 -6.78
CA ASN A 78 24.63 -2.09 -5.99
C ASN A 78 25.23 -1.61 -4.66
N ARG A 79 25.79 -0.39 -4.62
CA ARG A 79 26.28 0.24 -3.39
C ARG A 79 25.19 0.34 -2.32
N ASN A 80 23.97 0.71 -2.69
CA ASN A 80 22.88 0.87 -1.74
C ASN A 80 22.54 -0.48 -1.05
N VAL A 81 22.44 -1.55 -1.83
CA VAL A 81 22.23 -2.90 -1.31
C VAL A 81 23.39 -3.31 -0.38
N ASN A 82 24.64 -3.01 -0.76
CA ASN A 82 25.80 -3.29 0.09
C ASN A 82 25.79 -2.51 1.43
N ILE A 83 25.30 -1.28 1.43
CA ILE A 83 25.12 -0.50 2.67
C ILE A 83 24.05 -1.18 3.55
N LEU A 84 22.94 -1.64 2.98
CA LEU A 84 21.92 -2.38 3.72
C LEU A 84 22.44 -3.71 4.27
N ARG A 85 23.22 -4.47 3.50
CA ARG A 85 23.92 -5.68 3.99
C ARG A 85 24.81 -5.37 5.19
N HIS A 86 25.57 -4.28 5.12
CA HIS A 86 26.40 -3.83 6.23
C HIS A 86 25.56 -3.56 7.49
N TYR A 87 24.48 -2.80 7.36
CA TYR A 87 23.59 -2.49 8.49
C TYR A 87 22.86 -3.72 9.04
N ALA A 88 22.34 -4.58 8.17
CA ALA A 88 21.69 -5.82 8.54
C ALA A 88 22.63 -6.72 9.34
N LYS A 89 23.89 -6.85 8.91
CA LYS A 89 24.91 -7.61 9.65
C LYS A 89 25.33 -6.93 10.94
N LYS A 90 25.60 -5.61 10.92
CA LYS A 90 26.04 -4.82 12.08
C LYS A 90 25.04 -4.88 13.22
N TYR A 91 23.76 -4.80 12.89
CA TYR A 91 22.67 -4.75 13.86
C TYR A 91 21.92 -6.06 14.02
N ASP A 92 22.33 -7.14 13.36
CA ASP A 92 21.67 -8.46 13.43
C ASP A 92 20.16 -8.34 13.13
N LEU A 93 19.83 -7.86 11.93
CA LEU A 93 18.46 -7.59 11.51
C LEU A 93 17.82 -8.85 10.90
N PRO A 94 16.75 -9.39 11.52
CA PRO A 94 16.16 -10.67 11.09
C PRO A 94 15.33 -10.58 9.81
N HIS A 95 14.80 -9.38 9.50
CA HIS A 95 13.90 -9.12 8.38
C HIS A 95 14.57 -8.29 7.29
N TYR A 96 15.81 -8.67 6.95
CA TYR A 96 16.46 -8.22 5.73
C TYR A 96 16.36 -9.30 4.64
N TYR A 97 15.70 -8.94 3.55
CA TYR A 97 15.37 -9.84 2.44
C TYR A 97 16.35 -9.64 1.28
N ASP A 98 17.59 -10.09 1.46
CA ASP A 98 18.72 -9.78 0.57
C ASP A 98 18.52 -10.27 -0.88
N VAL A 99 18.89 -9.43 -1.85
CA VAL A 99 18.88 -9.74 -3.28
C VAL A 99 19.80 -10.92 -3.57
N GLY A 100 19.26 -11.93 -4.26
CA GLY A 100 19.99 -13.14 -4.62
C GLY A 100 20.05 -14.20 -3.50
N SER A 101 19.42 -13.96 -2.35
CA SER A 101 19.22 -14.99 -1.32
C SER A 101 17.94 -15.77 -1.57
N GLU A 102 17.81 -16.96 -0.98
CA GLU A 102 16.55 -17.74 -1.01
C GLU A 102 15.39 -17.03 -0.33
N ARG A 103 15.70 -16.11 0.59
CA ARG A 103 14.71 -15.26 1.25
C ARG A 103 14.36 -14.04 0.42
N TYR A 104 14.99 -13.78 -0.72
CA TYR A 104 14.69 -12.60 -1.51
C TYR A 104 13.19 -12.51 -1.84
N LYS A 105 12.66 -11.29 -1.78
CA LYS A 105 11.27 -10.98 -2.10
C LYS A 105 11.25 -9.83 -3.10
N GLY A 106 10.27 -9.83 -4.01
CA GLY A 106 10.11 -8.80 -5.02
C GLY A 106 9.63 -7.47 -4.44
N VAL A 107 8.65 -6.87 -5.09
CA VAL A 107 8.08 -5.57 -4.77
C VAL A 107 7.71 -5.49 -3.28
N CYS A 108 8.25 -4.50 -2.59
CA CYS A 108 8.22 -4.38 -1.14
C CYS A 108 6.80 -4.47 -0.53
N HIS A 109 5.79 -3.86 -1.16
CA HIS A 109 4.40 -3.90 -0.67
C HIS A 109 3.74 -5.27 -0.82
N ILE A 110 4.15 -6.06 -1.82
CA ILE A 110 3.68 -7.44 -1.97
C ILE A 110 4.41 -8.32 -0.97
N ALA A 111 5.72 -8.12 -0.82
CA ALA A 111 6.53 -8.82 0.15
C ALA A 111 6.02 -8.64 1.59
N LEU A 112 5.60 -7.43 1.98
CA LEU A 112 4.97 -7.15 3.27
C LEU A 112 3.75 -8.04 3.53
N ALA A 113 2.84 -8.11 2.55
CA ALA A 113 1.64 -8.94 2.62
C ALA A 113 1.98 -10.44 2.64
N GLU A 114 2.90 -10.89 1.79
CA GLU A 114 3.30 -12.29 1.69
C GLU A 114 3.93 -12.82 2.97
N GLU A 115 4.79 -12.02 3.59
CA GLU A 115 5.50 -12.36 4.83
C GLU A 115 4.65 -12.13 6.08
N GLY A 116 3.42 -11.63 5.93
CA GLY A 116 2.46 -11.45 7.01
C GLY A 116 2.83 -10.31 7.97
N PHE A 117 3.41 -9.23 7.46
CA PHE A 117 3.64 -8.00 8.22
C PHE A 117 2.41 -7.08 8.23
N ASP A 118 1.51 -7.24 7.26
CA ASP A 118 0.25 -6.48 7.17
C ASP A 118 -0.79 -7.03 8.15
N VAL A 119 -0.64 -6.64 9.42
CA VAL A 119 -1.47 -7.14 10.52
C VAL A 119 -2.63 -6.18 10.79
N PRO A 120 -3.89 -6.64 10.83
CA PRO A 120 -5.05 -5.79 11.09
C PRO A 120 -4.94 -4.92 12.34
N GLY A 121 -5.50 -3.72 12.22
CA GLY A 121 -5.63 -2.78 13.32
C GLY A 121 -4.33 -2.14 13.80
N THR A 122 -3.21 -2.34 13.08
CA THR A 122 -1.87 -1.82 13.41
C THR A 122 -1.53 -0.52 12.67
N VAL A 123 -0.37 0.05 12.98
CA VAL A 123 0.22 1.18 12.25
C VAL A 123 1.51 0.72 11.56
N LEU A 124 1.50 0.71 10.23
CA LEU A 124 2.66 0.40 9.40
C LEU A 124 3.14 1.66 8.69
N ILE A 125 4.42 1.99 8.86
CA ILE A 125 5.04 3.13 8.20
C ILE A 125 6.10 2.63 7.24
N GLY A 126 6.18 3.22 6.04
CA GLY A 126 7.17 2.83 5.04
C GLY A 126 7.86 4.04 4.45
N THR A 127 9.06 3.87 3.92
CA THR A 127 9.79 4.94 3.21
C THR A 127 9.43 5.04 1.73
N ASP A 128 8.24 4.57 1.36
CA ASP A 128 7.72 4.55 -0.02
C ASP A 128 6.29 5.13 -0.04
N SER A 129 5.92 5.84 -1.10
CA SER A 129 4.62 6.51 -1.21
C SER A 129 3.44 5.55 -1.18
N HIS A 130 3.61 4.35 -1.74
CA HIS A 130 2.51 3.38 -1.91
C HIS A 130 2.38 2.41 -0.74
N THR A 131 2.99 2.71 0.41
CA THR A 131 2.79 1.96 1.66
C THR A 131 1.32 1.85 2.08
N CYS A 132 0.47 2.77 1.63
CA CYS A 132 -0.99 2.69 1.79
C CYS A 132 -1.62 1.41 1.21
N THR A 133 -0.90 0.64 0.37
CA THR A 133 -1.30 -0.71 -0.08
C THR A 133 -1.72 -1.60 1.09
N ALA A 134 -0.98 -1.56 2.20
CA ALA A 134 -1.23 -2.44 3.35
C ALA A 134 -2.59 -2.20 4.01
N GLY A 135 -3.25 -1.05 3.80
CA GLY A 135 -4.59 -0.83 4.33
C GLY A 135 -5.68 -1.75 3.73
N ALA A 136 -5.36 -2.54 2.69
CA ALA A 136 -6.18 -3.66 2.22
C ALA A 136 -6.45 -4.72 3.32
N PHE A 137 -5.62 -4.74 4.37
CA PHE A 137 -5.71 -5.64 5.51
C PHE A 137 -6.33 -4.98 6.76
N GLY A 138 -6.96 -3.81 6.62
CA GLY A 138 -7.62 -3.12 7.74
C GLY A 138 -6.66 -2.56 8.77
N LEU A 139 -5.52 -2.03 8.32
CA LEU A 139 -4.56 -1.28 9.14
C LEU A 139 -4.35 0.14 8.60
N PHE A 140 -3.78 1.02 9.41
CA PHE A 140 -3.34 2.33 8.96
C PHE A 140 -1.92 2.22 8.40
N ALA A 141 -1.74 2.59 7.12
CA ALA A 141 -0.44 2.54 6.48
C ALA A 141 -0.17 3.79 5.63
N THR A 142 0.98 4.43 5.84
CA THR A 142 1.38 5.63 5.08
C THR A 142 2.89 5.65 4.80
N GLY A 143 3.23 6.28 3.68
CA GLY A 143 4.61 6.60 3.32
C GLY A 143 5.13 7.81 4.09
N VAL A 144 6.43 7.82 4.41
CA VAL A 144 7.13 8.95 5.05
C VAL A 144 8.54 9.15 4.48
N GLY A 145 9.14 10.30 4.78
CA GLY A 145 10.53 10.58 4.39
C GLY A 145 11.57 9.89 5.29
N ASN A 146 12.83 9.94 4.85
CA ASN A 146 13.96 9.32 5.57
C ASN A 146 14.17 9.88 6.98
N THR A 147 13.84 11.15 7.22
CA THR A 147 13.97 11.77 8.55
C THR A 147 12.97 11.18 9.54
N ASP A 148 11.71 11.03 9.13
CA ASP A 148 10.67 10.44 9.98
C ASP A 148 10.94 8.96 10.20
N ALA A 149 11.37 8.24 9.16
CA ALA A 149 11.80 6.85 9.30
C ALA A 149 13.00 6.70 10.24
N ALA A 150 13.98 7.62 10.21
CA ALA A 150 15.11 7.64 11.14
C ALA A 150 14.65 7.91 12.59
N PHE A 151 13.68 8.79 12.76
CA PHE A 151 13.06 9.05 14.06
C PHE A 151 12.32 7.82 14.59
N ILE A 152 11.53 7.13 13.75
CA ILE A 152 10.88 5.86 14.08
C ILE A 152 11.94 4.83 14.43
N LEU A 153 13.02 4.72 13.65
CA LEU A 153 14.11 3.76 13.88
C LEU A 153 14.71 3.88 15.30
N GLY A 154 14.79 5.09 15.84
CA GLY A 154 15.27 5.32 17.20
C GLY A 154 14.20 5.23 18.30
N THR A 155 12.93 5.52 18.00
CA THR A 155 11.90 5.72 19.04
C THR A 155 10.72 4.74 18.99
N GLY A 156 10.45 4.14 17.83
CA GLY A 156 9.23 3.38 17.56
C GLY A 156 7.97 4.24 17.51
N LYS A 157 8.11 5.55 17.32
CA LYS A 157 7.02 6.52 17.35
C LYS A 157 7.03 7.41 16.11
N ILE A 158 5.86 7.93 15.76
CA ILE A 158 5.70 9.01 14.79
C ILE A 158 4.64 10.00 15.28
N TRP A 159 4.76 11.27 14.91
CA TRP A 159 3.78 12.31 15.22
C TRP A 159 2.91 12.56 14.00
N GLU A 160 1.62 12.25 14.12
CA GLU A 160 0.68 12.35 13.01
C GLU A 160 -0.52 13.21 13.35
N LYS A 161 -1.08 13.86 12.34
CA LYS A 161 -2.38 14.50 12.43
C LYS A 161 -3.44 13.51 11.99
N VAL A 162 -4.42 13.25 12.86
CA VAL A 162 -5.55 12.37 12.54
C VAL A 162 -6.28 12.92 11.31
N PRO A 163 -6.39 12.15 10.20
CA PRO A 163 -7.05 12.62 8.99
C PRO A 163 -8.57 12.57 9.14
N GLU A 164 -9.30 13.41 8.39
CA GLU A 164 -10.71 13.12 8.11
C GLU A 164 -10.81 11.97 7.09
N SER A 165 -11.95 11.28 7.04
CA SER A 165 -12.15 10.15 6.13
C SER A 165 -13.13 10.50 5.00
N LEU A 166 -12.79 10.09 3.78
CA LEU A 166 -13.70 9.99 2.63
C LEU A 166 -14.15 8.54 2.50
N LYS A 167 -15.45 8.30 2.24
CA LYS A 167 -15.98 6.95 2.04
C LYS A 167 -16.39 6.74 0.60
N PHE A 168 -15.99 5.61 0.01
CA PHE A 168 -16.31 5.23 -1.37
C PHE A 168 -17.06 3.91 -1.35
N VAL A 169 -18.37 3.95 -1.61
CA VAL A 169 -19.27 2.79 -1.53
C VAL A 169 -19.60 2.28 -2.93
N PHE A 170 -19.19 1.05 -3.23
CA PHE A 170 -19.47 0.39 -4.51
C PHE A 170 -20.61 -0.62 -4.38
N HIS A 171 -21.80 -0.19 -4.81
CA HIS A 171 -23.03 -0.98 -4.79
C HIS A 171 -23.09 -1.99 -5.93
N GLY A 172 -23.85 -3.07 -5.74
CA GLY A 172 -24.04 -4.11 -6.76
C GLY A 172 -22.87 -5.09 -6.86
N ARG A 173 -22.85 -5.87 -7.94
CA ARG A 173 -21.82 -6.89 -8.19
C ARG A 173 -20.72 -6.35 -9.08
N MET A 174 -19.51 -6.86 -8.89
CA MET A 174 -18.38 -6.59 -9.76
C MET A 174 -18.58 -7.34 -11.10
N PRO A 175 -18.71 -6.64 -12.25
CA PRO A 175 -18.74 -7.29 -13.56
C PRO A 175 -17.43 -8.03 -13.85
N GLU A 176 -17.50 -9.18 -14.53
CA GLU A 176 -16.32 -10.04 -14.81
C GLU A 176 -15.23 -9.36 -15.66
N TYR A 177 -15.59 -8.31 -16.39
CA TYR A 177 -14.67 -7.56 -17.25
C TYR A 177 -14.04 -6.33 -16.55
N LEU A 178 -14.44 -6.03 -15.31
CA LEU A 178 -13.84 -4.98 -14.51
C LEU A 178 -12.86 -5.55 -13.50
N THR A 179 -11.94 -4.69 -13.07
CA THR A 179 -10.97 -4.95 -12.00
C THR A 179 -11.00 -3.79 -10.99
N ALA A 180 -10.38 -3.98 -9.84
CA ALA A 180 -10.14 -2.93 -8.86
C ALA A 180 -9.39 -1.73 -9.46
N LYS A 181 -8.58 -1.96 -10.51
CA LYS A 181 -7.94 -0.88 -11.28
C LYS A 181 -8.97 0.06 -11.90
N ASP A 182 -10.07 -0.46 -12.41
CA ASP A 182 -11.14 0.36 -13.00
C ASP A 182 -11.87 1.17 -11.93
N LEU A 183 -12.06 0.60 -10.73
CA LEU A 183 -12.70 1.28 -9.60
C LEU A 183 -11.87 2.47 -9.12
N ILE A 184 -10.57 2.26 -8.89
CA ILE A 184 -9.71 3.34 -8.37
C ILE A 184 -9.44 4.42 -9.43
N LEU A 185 -9.35 4.05 -10.71
CA LEU A 185 -9.27 5.04 -11.80
C LEU A 185 -10.58 5.81 -11.98
N GLN A 186 -11.75 5.20 -11.75
CA GLN A 186 -13.02 5.93 -11.68
C GLN A 186 -13.00 6.97 -10.56
N ILE A 187 -12.55 6.60 -9.36
CA ILE A 187 -12.43 7.54 -8.23
C ILE A 187 -11.50 8.71 -8.60
N LEU A 188 -10.29 8.41 -9.11
CA LEU A 188 -9.32 9.43 -9.50
C LEU A 188 -9.88 10.39 -10.56
N GLY A 189 -10.66 9.88 -11.53
CA GLY A 189 -11.35 10.73 -12.50
C GLY A 189 -12.41 11.67 -11.89
N ASP A 190 -13.00 11.31 -10.76
CA ASP A 190 -14.03 12.12 -10.09
C ASP A 190 -13.45 13.12 -9.09
N ILE A 191 -12.36 12.76 -8.42
CA ILE A 191 -11.79 13.56 -7.31
C ILE A 191 -10.45 14.20 -7.64
N THR A 192 -9.81 13.85 -8.77
CA THR A 192 -8.49 14.34 -9.22
C THR A 192 -7.33 13.92 -8.30
N THR A 193 -6.09 14.28 -8.64
CA THR A 193 -4.89 13.87 -7.89
C THR A 193 -4.77 14.48 -6.50
N ASP A 194 -5.55 15.52 -6.18
CA ASP A 194 -5.51 16.21 -4.89
C ASP A 194 -6.80 16.00 -4.05
N GLY A 195 -7.77 15.26 -4.59
CA GLY A 195 -9.12 15.15 -4.02
C GLY A 195 -9.22 14.53 -2.64
N ALA A 196 -8.21 13.76 -2.24
CA ALA A 196 -8.11 13.10 -0.94
C ALA A 196 -6.89 13.60 -0.12
N THR A 197 -6.32 14.75 -0.46
CA THR A 197 -5.15 15.31 0.24
C THR A 197 -5.37 15.35 1.76
N TYR A 198 -4.48 14.70 2.53
CA TYR A 198 -4.57 14.53 3.99
C TYR A 198 -5.82 13.79 4.50
N ARG A 199 -6.49 13.00 3.65
CA ARG A 199 -7.66 12.21 4.02
C ARG A 199 -7.35 10.72 3.99
N ALA A 200 -8.04 9.96 4.84
CA ALA A 200 -8.13 8.52 4.68
C ALA A 200 -9.23 8.19 3.65
N MET A 201 -8.98 7.23 2.78
CA MET A 201 -9.94 6.72 1.80
C MET A 201 -10.45 5.36 2.30
N GLU A 202 -11.68 5.33 2.81
CA GLU A 202 -12.36 4.09 3.21
C GLU A 202 -13.15 3.53 2.04
N PHE A 203 -12.79 2.34 1.58
CA PHE A 203 -13.48 1.65 0.49
C PHE A 203 -14.43 0.60 1.07
N ASP A 204 -15.69 0.64 0.64
CA ASP A 204 -16.78 -0.18 1.18
C ASP A 204 -17.75 -0.61 0.07
N GLY A 205 -18.68 -1.48 0.41
CA GLY A 205 -19.77 -1.93 -0.44
C GLY A 205 -19.59 -3.35 -0.97
N PRO A 206 -20.67 -3.98 -1.43
CA PRO A 206 -20.67 -5.38 -1.84
C PRO A 206 -19.62 -5.71 -2.92
N ALA A 207 -19.35 -4.80 -3.86
CA ALA A 207 -18.35 -5.03 -4.89
C ALA A 207 -16.93 -5.09 -4.31
N VAL A 208 -16.56 -4.17 -3.41
CA VAL A 208 -15.26 -4.16 -2.72
C VAL A 208 -15.08 -5.44 -1.89
N HIS A 209 -16.11 -5.84 -1.14
CA HIS A 209 -16.05 -7.06 -0.32
C HIS A 209 -16.02 -8.36 -1.14
N SER A 210 -16.39 -8.32 -2.42
CA SER A 210 -16.24 -9.46 -3.34
C SER A 210 -14.82 -9.62 -3.90
N LEU A 211 -13.96 -8.59 -3.77
CA LEU A 211 -12.59 -8.62 -4.26
C LEU A 211 -11.71 -9.56 -3.43
N ASN A 212 -10.82 -10.28 -4.10
CA ASN A 212 -9.73 -10.99 -3.43
C ASN A 212 -8.66 -10.00 -2.91
N ILE A 213 -7.69 -10.49 -2.15
CA ILE A 213 -6.66 -9.63 -1.54
C ILE A 213 -5.81 -8.89 -2.58
N ASP A 214 -5.45 -9.53 -3.70
CA ASP A 214 -4.70 -8.88 -4.76
C ASP A 214 -5.43 -7.63 -5.27
N GLU A 215 -6.72 -7.75 -5.56
CA GLU A 215 -7.55 -6.65 -6.05
C GLU A 215 -7.75 -5.56 -4.98
N ARG A 216 -7.89 -5.94 -3.71
CA ARG A 216 -7.96 -4.99 -2.58
C ARG A 216 -6.67 -4.18 -2.45
N MET A 217 -5.51 -4.82 -2.58
CA MET A 217 -4.21 -4.16 -2.59
C MET A 217 -4.09 -3.19 -3.77
N THR A 218 -4.59 -3.53 -4.96
CA THR A 218 -4.63 -2.59 -6.10
C THR A 218 -5.45 -1.33 -5.77
N LEU A 219 -6.60 -1.50 -5.11
CA LEU A 219 -7.49 -0.40 -4.74
C LEU A 219 -6.85 0.55 -3.70
N THR A 220 -6.25 0.01 -2.64
CA THR A 220 -5.62 0.81 -1.57
C THR A 220 -4.26 1.38 -1.96
N ASN A 221 -3.50 0.70 -2.82
CA ASN A 221 -2.20 1.16 -3.32
C ASN A 221 -2.30 2.54 -3.97
N MET A 222 -3.34 2.77 -4.78
CA MET A 222 -3.50 4.02 -5.52
C MET A 222 -4.21 5.13 -4.72
N ALA A 223 -4.44 4.96 -3.41
CA ALA A 223 -4.97 6.04 -2.56
C ALA A 223 -4.06 7.28 -2.57
N VAL A 224 -2.73 7.06 -2.61
CA VAL A 224 -1.74 8.15 -2.67
C VAL A 224 -1.82 8.95 -3.97
N GLU A 225 -2.32 8.38 -5.06
CA GLU A 225 -2.49 9.08 -6.35
C GLU A 225 -3.58 10.15 -6.29
N ALA A 226 -4.45 10.12 -5.25
CA ALA A 226 -5.43 11.16 -4.94
C ALA A 226 -4.97 12.09 -3.79
N GLY A 227 -3.71 11.97 -3.35
CA GLY A 227 -3.19 12.65 -2.16
C GLY A 227 -3.62 12.00 -0.83
N GLY A 228 -4.28 10.84 -0.89
CA GLY A 228 -4.75 10.10 0.28
C GLY A 228 -3.60 9.67 1.18
N MET A 229 -3.76 9.86 2.49
CA MET A 229 -2.78 9.44 3.49
C MET A 229 -2.82 7.91 3.71
N ASN A 230 -4.00 7.31 3.58
CA ASN A 230 -4.23 5.88 3.74
C ASN A 230 -5.40 5.45 2.86
N GLY A 231 -5.35 4.24 2.30
CA GLY A 231 -6.50 3.57 1.70
C GLY A 231 -6.85 2.36 2.54
N ILE A 232 -8.09 2.21 3.02
CA ILE A 232 -8.45 1.17 3.98
C ILE A 232 -9.72 0.41 3.62
N ILE A 233 -9.69 -0.90 3.86
CA ILE A 233 -10.82 -1.82 3.72
C ILE A 233 -10.99 -2.57 5.04
N ALA A 234 -12.24 -2.67 5.53
CA ALA A 234 -12.54 -3.40 6.76
C ALA A 234 -12.25 -4.91 6.62
N VAL A 235 -11.81 -5.53 7.72
CA VAL A 235 -11.42 -6.95 7.72
C VAL A 235 -12.66 -7.85 7.66
N ASP A 236 -12.71 -8.69 6.64
CA ASP A 236 -13.72 -9.75 6.49
C ASP A 236 -13.04 -11.12 6.38
N GLN A 237 -13.82 -12.14 6.03
CA GLN A 237 -13.34 -13.52 5.96
C GLN A 237 -12.21 -13.70 4.93
N ILE A 238 -12.22 -12.97 3.81
CA ILE A 238 -11.18 -13.05 2.77
C ILE A 238 -9.83 -12.60 3.36
N THR A 239 -9.82 -11.51 4.11
CA THR A 239 -8.62 -11.03 4.81
C THR A 239 -8.18 -12.02 5.88
N ARG A 240 -9.13 -12.57 6.67
CA ARG A 240 -8.82 -13.56 7.72
C ARG A 240 -8.18 -14.83 7.16
N ASP A 241 -8.71 -15.37 6.06
CA ASP A 241 -8.21 -16.59 5.43
C ASP A 241 -6.79 -16.39 4.87
N TYR A 242 -6.55 -15.24 4.23
CA TYR A 242 -5.22 -14.89 3.70
C TYR A 242 -4.17 -14.80 4.82
N LEU A 243 -4.53 -14.21 5.96
CA LEU A 243 -3.66 -14.07 7.12
C LEU A 243 -3.44 -15.41 7.83
N ALA A 244 -4.48 -16.22 7.99
CA ALA A 244 -4.40 -17.55 8.60
C ALA A 244 -3.45 -18.48 7.82
N ALA A 245 -3.48 -18.43 6.48
CA ALA A 245 -2.55 -19.15 5.62
C ALA A 245 -1.07 -18.77 5.84
N ARG A 246 -0.82 -17.61 6.47
CA ARG A 246 0.51 -17.08 6.83
C ARG A 246 0.79 -17.18 8.33
N GLY A 247 0.00 -17.96 9.07
CA GLY A 247 0.15 -18.15 10.51
C GLY A 247 -0.20 -16.92 11.34
N LYS A 248 -0.91 -15.94 10.77
CA LYS A 248 -1.37 -14.73 11.48
C LYS A 248 -2.83 -14.94 11.89
N THR A 249 -3.04 -15.32 13.14
CA THR A 249 -4.39 -15.58 13.70
C THR A 249 -4.75 -14.69 14.88
N GLU A 250 -3.77 -13.99 15.46
CA GLU A 250 -3.97 -13.10 16.61
C GLU A 250 -3.76 -11.64 16.19
N TYR A 251 -4.86 -10.90 16.14
CA TYR A 251 -4.88 -9.46 15.84
C TYR A 251 -6.19 -8.84 16.29
N GLN A 252 -6.19 -7.52 16.45
CA GLN A 252 -7.38 -6.75 16.76
C GLN A 252 -8.01 -6.21 15.48
N VAL A 253 -9.29 -6.49 15.28
CA VAL A 253 -10.07 -5.93 14.16
C VAL A 253 -10.83 -4.71 14.65
N PHE A 254 -10.83 -3.67 13.83
CA PHE A 254 -11.63 -2.47 14.03
C PHE A 254 -12.58 -2.30 12.85
N GLU A 255 -13.74 -1.74 13.13
CA GLU A 255 -14.76 -1.37 12.15
C GLU A 255 -15.23 0.06 12.48
N SER A 256 -15.61 0.84 11.47
CA SER A 256 -16.21 2.15 11.68
C SER A 256 -17.50 2.02 12.50
N ASP A 257 -17.72 2.94 13.45
CA ASP A 257 -18.99 3.02 14.17
C ASP A 257 -20.15 3.33 13.21
N SER A 258 -21.37 2.89 13.56
CA SER A 258 -22.56 3.15 12.73
C SER A 258 -22.90 4.63 12.58
N ASP A 259 -22.49 5.47 13.54
CA ASP A 259 -22.64 6.93 13.53
C ASP A 259 -21.32 7.66 13.24
N ALA A 260 -20.31 6.96 12.71
CA ALA A 260 -19.04 7.57 12.30
C ALA A 260 -19.26 8.63 11.21
N GLN A 261 -18.55 9.75 11.32
CA GLN A 261 -18.69 10.86 10.38
C GLN A 261 -17.61 10.81 9.30
N TYR A 262 -18.04 11.03 8.07
CA TYR A 262 -17.16 11.14 6.90
C TYR A 262 -17.26 12.55 6.35
N LEU A 263 -16.13 13.10 5.90
CA LEU A 263 -16.11 14.40 5.23
C LEU A 263 -17.01 14.37 3.98
N LYS A 264 -17.00 13.24 3.27
CA LYS A 264 -17.90 12.97 2.15
C LYS A 264 -18.05 11.47 1.90
N VAL A 265 -19.23 11.08 1.44
CA VAL A 265 -19.53 9.75 0.95
C VAL A 265 -19.78 9.82 -0.55
N TYR A 266 -19.08 8.98 -1.31
CA TYR A 266 -19.23 8.78 -2.74
C TYR A 266 -19.88 7.42 -2.97
N GLU A 267 -20.89 7.38 -3.82
CA GLU A 267 -21.65 6.15 -4.10
C GLU A 267 -21.60 5.80 -5.58
N TYR A 268 -21.23 4.56 -5.86
CA TYR A 268 -21.05 4.03 -7.20
C TYR A 268 -21.99 2.86 -7.43
N GLN A 269 -22.61 2.80 -8.61
CA GLN A 269 -23.34 1.64 -9.07
C GLN A 269 -22.40 0.81 -9.95
N THR A 270 -21.75 -0.19 -9.35
CA THR A 270 -20.61 -0.91 -9.96
C THR A 270 -20.97 -1.53 -11.31
N GLU A 271 -22.19 -2.06 -11.45
CA GLU A 271 -22.68 -2.69 -12.66
C GLU A 271 -22.84 -1.73 -13.85
N LYS A 272 -22.83 -0.42 -13.60
CA LYS A 272 -22.90 0.63 -14.62
C LYS A 272 -21.52 1.15 -15.04
N LEU A 273 -20.45 0.71 -14.38
CA LEU A 273 -19.09 1.11 -14.71
C LEU A 273 -18.63 0.39 -15.98
N GLU A 274 -17.82 1.07 -16.78
CA GLU A 274 -17.19 0.55 -17.98
C GLU A 274 -15.66 0.51 -17.78
N PRO A 275 -14.90 -0.31 -18.52
CA PRO A 275 -13.44 -0.30 -18.45
C PRO A 275 -12.84 1.08 -18.75
N VAL A 276 -11.81 1.45 -18.00
CA VAL A 276 -11.20 2.78 -18.07
C VAL A 276 -9.70 2.73 -18.29
N VAL A 277 -9.15 3.86 -18.71
CA VAL A 277 -7.72 4.06 -18.85
C VAL A 277 -7.35 5.47 -18.42
N ALA A 278 -6.23 5.61 -17.69
CA ALA A 278 -5.60 6.90 -17.45
C ALA A 278 -4.76 7.28 -18.67
N LYS A 279 -5.11 8.40 -19.30
CA LYS A 279 -4.38 8.97 -20.43
C LYS A 279 -3.14 9.74 -19.94
N PRO A 280 -2.11 9.92 -20.77
CA PRO A 280 -0.99 10.79 -20.43
C PRO A 280 -1.45 12.23 -20.10
N HIS A 281 -0.85 12.94 -19.17
CA HIS A 281 0.31 12.58 -18.33
C HIS A 281 -0.06 12.46 -16.84
N SER A 282 -1.32 12.18 -16.51
CA SER A 282 -1.81 12.20 -15.12
C SER A 282 -2.72 11.01 -14.83
N PRO A 283 -2.66 10.38 -13.65
CA PRO A 283 -3.49 9.23 -13.31
C PRO A 283 -4.99 9.57 -13.24
N ASP A 284 -5.35 10.83 -12.97
CA ASP A 284 -6.74 11.32 -12.99
C ASP A 284 -7.25 11.72 -14.39
N ASN A 285 -6.40 11.70 -15.43
CA ASN A 285 -6.82 11.96 -16.81
C ASN A 285 -7.53 10.73 -17.41
N ARG A 286 -8.60 10.32 -16.73
CA ARG A 286 -9.34 9.11 -16.97
C ARG A 286 -10.26 9.25 -18.18
N ASP A 287 -10.30 8.21 -19.00
CA ASP A 287 -11.23 8.06 -20.11
C ASP A 287 -11.76 6.64 -20.17
N LEU A 288 -12.86 6.45 -20.91
CA LEU A 288 -13.35 5.10 -21.22
C LEU A 288 -12.45 4.46 -22.26
N VAL A 289 -12.17 3.16 -22.11
CA VAL A 289 -11.32 2.42 -23.08
C VAL A 289 -11.85 2.55 -24.51
N ARG A 290 -13.18 2.56 -24.69
CA ARG A 290 -13.81 2.73 -26.02
C ARG A 290 -13.48 4.07 -26.68
N ASN A 291 -13.26 5.14 -25.92
CA ASN A 291 -13.01 6.47 -26.46
C ASN A 291 -11.60 6.61 -27.03
N VAL A 292 -10.67 5.75 -26.61
CA VAL A 292 -9.27 5.72 -27.12
C VAL A 292 -8.99 4.53 -28.03
N GLN A 293 -10.04 3.81 -28.44
CA GLN A 293 -9.93 2.66 -29.32
C GLN A 293 -9.23 3.03 -30.64
N GLY A 294 -8.38 2.14 -31.12
CA GLY A 294 -7.63 2.34 -32.38
C GLY A 294 -6.33 3.14 -32.19
N ARG A 295 -6.04 3.64 -31.00
CA ARG A 295 -4.74 4.26 -30.71
C ARG A 295 -3.61 3.21 -30.85
N PRO A 296 -2.60 3.44 -31.72
CA PRO A 296 -1.48 2.52 -31.85
C PRO A 296 -0.67 2.45 -30.54
N LEU A 297 -0.40 1.23 -30.09
CA LEU A 297 0.52 0.94 -28.99
C LEU A 297 1.86 0.47 -29.57
N THR A 298 2.96 0.85 -28.93
CA THR A 298 4.31 0.43 -29.34
C THR A 298 4.91 -0.59 -28.38
N LYS A 299 4.46 -0.61 -27.12
CA LYS A 299 4.88 -1.53 -26.06
C LYS A 299 3.73 -1.77 -25.08
N ALA A 300 3.75 -2.89 -24.39
CA ALA A 300 2.89 -3.19 -23.24
C ALA A 300 3.74 -3.70 -22.07
N TYR A 301 3.35 -3.32 -20.85
CA TYR A 301 3.98 -3.77 -19.61
C TYR A 301 2.88 -4.25 -18.65
N ILE A 302 2.99 -5.50 -18.21
CA ILE A 302 2.06 -6.15 -17.28
C ILE A 302 2.88 -6.55 -16.06
N GLY A 303 2.70 -5.84 -14.96
CA GLY A 303 3.57 -5.90 -13.80
C GLY A 303 3.60 -4.58 -13.05
N SER A 304 4.13 -4.58 -11.83
CA SER A 304 4.27 -3.46 -10.84
C SER A 304 3.58 -3.80 -9.52
N CYS A 305 3.77 -2.94 -8.50
CA CYS A 305 3.03 -3.00 -7.24
C CYS A 305 1.50 -3.05 -7.42
N THR A 306 0.95 -2.40 -8.47
CA THR A 306 -0.49 -2.40 -8.75
C THR A 306 -0.96 -3.54 -9.65
N GLY A 307 -0.08 -4.17 -10.44
CA GLY A 307 -0.50 -5.01 -11.57
C GLY A 307 0.37 -6.24 -11.85
N GLY A 308 1.20 -6.65 -10.89
CA GLY A 308 2.11 -7.80 -11.01
C GLY A 308 1.78 -8.99 -10.12
N LYS A 309 0.56 -9.07 -9.58
CA LYS A 309 0.13 -10.14 -8.67
C LYS A 309 -0.42 -11.34 -9.45
N PHE A 310 -0.68 -12.45 -8.77
CA PHE A 310 -1.20 -13.65 -9.41
C PHE A 310 -2.52 -13.40 -10.16
N THR A 311 -3.44 -12.65 -9.54
CA THR A 311 -4.73 -12.29 -10.16
C THR A 311 -4.55 -11.49 -11.46
N ASP A 312 -3.58 -10.57 -11.48
CA ASP A 312 -3.28 -9.74 -12.65
C ASP A 312 -2.84 -10.59 -13.84
N PHE A 313 -1.94 -11.55 -13.61
CA PHE A 313 -1.47 -12.46 -14.66
C PHE A 313 -2.53 -13.47 -15.07
N LEU A 314 -3.40 -13.92 -14.16
CA LEU A 314 -4.52 -14.78 -14.52
C LEU A 314 -5.47 -14.04 -15.48
N ASN A 315 -5.76 -12.77 -15.21
CA ASN A 315 -6.60 -11.93 -16.08
C ASN A 315 -5.93 -11.68 -17.44
N ALA A 316 -4.64 -11.35 -17.46
CA ALA A 316 -3.87 -11.20 -18.69
C ALA A 316 -3.85 -12.52 -19.51
N ALA A 317 -3.61 -13.65 -18.84
CA ALA A 317 -3.58 -14.96 -19.47
C ALA A 317 -4.93 -15.33 -20.09
N ARG A 318 -6.06 -15.07 -19.41
CA ARG A 318 -7.41 -15.29 -19.96
C ARG A 318 -7.64 -14.56 -21.28
N ILE A 319 -7.11 -13.33 -21.41
CA ILE A 319 -7.24 -12.52 -22.63
C ILE A 319 -6.32 -13.03 -23.75
N LEU A 320 -5.09 -13.41 -23.39
CA LEU A 320 -4.01 -13.76 -24.30
C LEU A 320 -3.96 -15.25 -24.68
N TYR A 321 -4.65 -16.13 -23.97
CA TYR A 321 -4.60 -17.56 -24.20
C TYR A 321 -4.96 -17.92 -25.65
N GLY A 322 -4.09 -18.72 -26.29
CA GLY A 322 -4.24 -19.10 -27.70
C GLY A 322 -3.97 -17.98 -28.72
N LYS A 323 -3.45 -16.82 -28.28
CA LYS A 323 -3.16 -15.66 -29.14
C LYS A 323 -1.69 -15.29 -29.09
N GLN A 324 -1.24 -14.52 -30.09
CA GLN A 324 0.08 -13.90 -30.12
C GLN A 324 -0.03 -12.39 -29.97
N VAL A 325 0.85 -11.79 -29.18
CA VAL A 325 0.94 -10.34 -29.02
C VAL A 325 1.53 -9.70 -30.28
N LYS A 326 1.03 -8.50 -30.65
CA LYS A 326 1.50 -7.77 -31.84
C LYS A 326 2.68 -6.81 -31.57
N ILE A 327 2.93 -6.52 -30.30
CA ILE A 327 3.94 -5.55 -29.85
C ILE A 327 4.80 -6.21 -28.77
N PRO A 328 6.00 -5.67 -28.49
CA PRO A 328 6.77 -6.06 -27.32
C PRO A 328 5.93 -5.95 -26.04
N THR A 329 5.71 -7.09 -25.39
CA THR A 329 4.96 -7.19 -24.14
C THR A 329 5.89 -7.73 -23.07
N PHE A 330 6.06 -6.95 -22.00
CA PHE A 330 6.88 -7.32 -20.84
C PHE A 330 5.96 -7.79 -19.72
N VAL A 331 6.29 -8.92 -19.13
CA VAL A 331 5.55 -9.51 -17.99
C VAL A 331 6.52 -9.56 -16.83
N VAL A 332 6.24 -8.81 -15.76
CA VAL A 332 7.13 -8.64 -14.62
C VAL A 332 6.36 -8.94 -13.34
N PRO A 333 6.54 -10.14 -12.76
CA PRO A 333 5.97 -10.47 -11.47
C PRO A 333 6.39 -9.49 -10.40
N ALA A 334 5.42 -9.15 -9.54
CA ALA A 334 5.69 -8.41 -8.32
C ALA A 334 6.46 -9.25 -7.31
#